data_AF-A0A1G2RJK8-F1
#
_entry.id   AF-A0A1G2RJK8-F1
#
_cell.length_a   1.000
_cell.length_b   1.000
_cell.length_c   1.000
_cell.angle_alpha   90.00
_cell.angle_beta   90.00
_cell.angle_gamma   90.00
#
_symmetry.space_group_name_H-M   'P 1'
#
loop_
_entity.id
_entity.type
_entity.pdbx_description
1 polymer ?
#
loop_
_entity_poly.entity_id
_entity_poly.type
_entity_poly.pdbx_seq_one_letter_code
_entity_poly.pdbx_strand_id
1 'polypeptide(L)'
;MKKNLKVPKFKSENKERDFWAKVNLADYFEPSDFEKASFPNLKPTSHTISIRIPSHILVRLKEHANEINVPYQSLIKEYIAEGIVRDRSDSVYKA
;
A
#
# COMPACT_ATOMS: atom_id res chain seq x y z
N MET A 1 16.16 0.65 -25.28
CA MET A 1 15.27 -0.52 -25.44
C MET A 1 16.04 -1.69 -26.03
N LYS A 2 15.95 -2.89 -25.43
CA LYS A 2 16.66 -4.11 -25.87
C LYS A 2 15.87 -4.92 -26.90
N LYS A 3 14.55 -5.06 -26.71
CA LYS A 3 13.67 -5.85 -27.59
C LYS A 3 12.26 -5.27 -27.62
N ASN A 4 11.60 -5.33 -28.79
CA ASN A 4 10.24 -4.79 -28.92
C ASN A 4 9.21 -5.70 -28.23
N LEU A 5 8.58 -5.22 -27.16
CA LEU A 5 7.54 -5.94 -26.42
C LEU A 5 6.19 -5.79 -27.14
N LYS A 6 5.62 -6.91 -27.61
CA LYS A 6 4.28 -6.92 -28.22
C LYS A 6 3.21 -7.08 -27.15
N VAL A 7 2.56 -5.98 -26.77
CA VAL A 7 1.45 -5.99 -25.82
C VAL A 7 0.13 -6.25 -26.57
N PRO A 8 -0.62 -7.33 -26.25
CA PRO A 8 -1.90 -7.61 -26.90
C PRO A 8 -3.00 -6.65 -26.40
N LYS A 9 -4.06 -6.46 -27.19
CA LYS A 9 -5.25 -5.72 -26.73
C LYS A 9 -6.06 -6.57 -25.75
N PHE A 10 -6.13 -6.15 -24.49
CA PHE A 10 -6.90 -6.84 -23.46
C PHE A 10 -8.37 -6.39 -23.46
N LYS A 11 -9.27 -7.34 -23.16
CA LYS A 11 -10.71 -7.06 -22.99
C LYS A 11 -11.10 -6.73 -21.53
N SER A 12 -10.21 -6.97 -20.57
CA SER A 12 -10.47 -6.82 -19.13
C SER A 12 -9.15 -6.57 -18.40
N GLU A 13 -9.20 -5.74 -17.35
CA GLU A 13 -8.05 -5.40 -16.48
C GLU A 13 -7.43 -6.65 -15.83
N ASN A 14 -8.24 -7.63 -15.42
CA ASN A 14 -7.73 -8.85 -14.80
C ASN A 14 -6.77 -9.61 -15.74
N LYS A 15 -7.11 -9.69 -17.03
CA LYS A 15 -6.26 -10.36 -18.04
C LYS A 15 -4.97 -9.60 -18.32
N GLU A 16 -5.02 -8.28 -18.24
CA GLU A 16 -3.84 -7.43 -18.35
C GLU A 16 -2.90 -7.65 -17.16
N ARG A 17 -3.44 -7.67 -15.94
CA ARG A 17 -2.68 -7.95 -14.71
C ARG A 17 -1.97 -9.31 -14.76
N ASP A 18 -2.67 -10.35 -15.20
CA ASP A 18 -2.11 -11.70 -15.35
C ASP A 18 -0.99 -11.77 -16.39
N PHE A 19 -1.07 -10.95 -17.44
CA PHE A 19 -0.01 -10.82 -18.45
C PHE A 19 1.23 -10.15 -17.84
N TRP A 20 1.06 -8.98 -17.19
CA TRP A 20 2.17 -8.25 -16.58
C TRP A 20 2.86 -9.04 -15.46
N ALA A 21 2.13 -9.86 -14.71
CA ALA A 21 2.71 -10.73 -13.69
C ALA A 21 3.67 -11.79 -14.25
N LYS A 22 3.53 -12.16 -15.53
CA LYS A 22 4.36 -13.18 -16.19
C LYS A 22 5.51 -12.58 -17.02
N VAL A 23 5.41 -11.32 -17.42
CA VAL A 23 6.41 -10.66 -18.27
C VAL A 23 7.51 -10.07 -17.41
N ASN A 24 8.75 -10.48 -17.66
CA ASN A 24 9.92 -9.82 -17.09
C ASN A 24 10.33 -8.62 -17.96
N LEU A 25 10.26 -7.41 -17.40
CA LEU A 25 10.59 -6.17 -18.12
C LEU A 25 12.09 -6.00 -18.39
N ALA A 26 12.96 -6.64 -17.60
CA ALA A 26 14.41 -6.52 -17.75
C ALA A 26 14.94 -7.13 -19.07
N ASP A 27 14.17 -8.03 -19.67
CA ASP A 27 14.49 -8.67 -20.95
C ASP A 27 14.21 -7.74 -22.16
N TYR A 28 13.40 -6.69 -21.95
CA TYR A 28 12.92 -5.81 -23.02
C TYR A 28 13.42 -4.35 -22.89
N PHE A 29 13.64 -3.88 -21.66
CA PHE A 29 13.96 -2.47 -21.36
C PHE A 29 15.30 -2.31 -20.62
N GLU A 30 15.94 -1.16 -20.84
CA GLU A 30 17.10 -0.70 -20.07
C GLU A 30 16.67 0.32 -19.02
N PRO A 31 17.43 0.52 -17.92
CA PRO A 31 17.13 1.53 -16.91
C PRO A 31 16.90 2.93 -17.49
N SER A 32 17.61 3.28 -18.56
CA SER A 32 17.49 4.56 -19.28
C SER A 32 16.16 4.73 -20.03
N ASP A 33 15.42 3.65 -20.27
CA ASP A 33 14.11 3.68 -20.94
C ASP A 33 12.94 4.01 -19.98
N PHE A 34 13.18 3.99 -18.67
CA PHE A 34 12.13 4.20 -17.66
C PHE A 34 12.00 5.68 -17.27
N GLU A 35 10.77 6.16 -17.19
CA GLU A 35 10.46 7.51 -16.73
C GLU A 35 9.83 7.50 -15.32
N LYS A 36 10.03 8.59 -14.58
CA LYS A 36 9.40 8.77 -13.27
C LYS A 36 7.92 9.09 -13.47
N ALA A 37 7.06 8.11 -13.23
CA ALA A 37 5.62 8.34 -13.18
C ALA A 37 5.19 8.85 -11.79
N SER A 38 4.35 9.88 -11.77
CA SER A 38 3.62 10.30 -10.58
C SER A 38 2.14 9.98 -10.77
N PHE A 39 1.52 9.39 -9.77
CA PHE A 39 0.11 9.02 -9.79
C PHE A 39 -0.69 9.85 -8.78
N PRO A 40 -0.82 11.18 -9.00
CA PRO A 40 -1.44 12.08 -8.03
C PRO A 40 -2.93 11.79 -7.80
N ASN A 41 -3.58 11.10 -8.76
CA ASN A 41 -5.02 10.84 -8.75
C ASN A 41 -5.39 9.42 -8.31
N LEU A 42 -4.42 8.59 -7.92
CA LEU A 42 -4.74 7.30 -7.29
C LEU A 42 -5.36 7.57 -5.93
N LYS A 43 -6.67 7.41 -5.84
CA LYS A 43 -7.40 7.57 -4.57
C LYS A 43 -7.03 6.41 -3.66
N PRO A 44 -6.50 6.65 -2.44
CA PRO A 44 -6.39 5.59 -1.44
C PRO A 44 -7.78 5.00 -1.22
N THR A 45 -7.95 3.71 -1.52
CA THR A 45 -9.23 3.05 -1.30
C THR A 45 -9.41 2.81 0.20
N SER A 46 -10.42 3.44 0.79
CA SER A 46 -10.78 3.25 2.20
C SER A 46 -12.03 2.39 2.28
N HIS A 47 -12.00 1.38 3.13
CA HIS A 47 -13.14 0.50 3.39
C HIS A 47 -13.52 0.60 4.86
N THR A 48 -14.81 0.75 5.15
CA THR A 48 -15.32 0.76 6.53
C THR A 48 -15.34 -0.67 7.06
N ILE A 49 -14.68 -0.88 8.20
CA ILE A 49 -14.69 -2.17 8.91
C ILE A 49 -15.13 -1.97 10.35
N SER A 50 -15.79 -2.98 10.93
CA SER A 50 -16.12 -3.01 12.35
C SER A 50 -15.03 -3.78 13.11
N ILE A 51 -14.43 -3.15 14.11
CA ILE A 51 -13.39 -3.76 14.97
C ILE A 51 -13.87 -3.71 16.43
N ARG A 52 -13.66 -4.78 17.19
CA ARG A 52 -13.88 -4.77 18.65
C ARG A 52 -12.61 -4.32 19.36
N ILE A 53 -12.74 -3.30 20.21
CA ILE A 53 -11.64 -2.74 21.01
C ILE A 53 -12.11 -2.65 22.46
N PRO A 54 -11.31 -3.07 23.45
CA PRO A 54 -11.63 -2.86 24.86
C PRO A 54 -11.89 -1.38 25.19
N SER A 55 -12.92 -1.11 26.01
CA SER A 55 -13.36 0.25 26.33
C SER A 55 -12.25 1.13 26.91
N HIS A 56 -11.45 0.59 27.83
CA HIS A 56 -10.36 1.32 28.47
C HIS A 56 -9.29 1.80 27.45
N ILE A 57 -8.99 0.99 26.43
CA ILE A 57 -8.04 1.37 25.37
C ILE A 57 -8.63 2.49 24.51
N LEU A 58 -9.91 2.39 24.15
CA LEU A 58 -10.57 3.42 23.35
C LEU A 58 -10.62 4.77 24.07
N VAL A 59 -10.80 4.77 25.39
CA VAL A 59 -10.76 5.99 26.21
C VAL A 59 -9.35 6.60 26.18
N ARG A 60 -8.30 5.82 26.46
CA ARG A 60 -6.91 6.30 26.41
C ARG A 60 -6.52 6.86 25.05
N LEU A 61 -6.95 6.20 23.98
CA LEU A 61 -6.70 6.66 22.61
C LEU A 61 -7.35 8.03 22.36
N LYS A 62 -8.58 8.25 22.84
CA LYS A 62 -9.27 9.53 22.68
C LYS A 62 -8.63 10.64 23.51
N GLU A 63 -8.20 10.35 24.74
CA GLU A 63 -7.45 11.29 25.57
C GLU A 63 -6.19 11.76 24.84
N HIS A 64 -5.37 10.81 24.37
CA HIS A 64 -4.12 11.13 23.69
C HIS A 64 -4.32 11.85 22.35
N ALA A 65 -5.32 11.43 21.56
CA ALA A 65 -5.66 12.12 20.32
C ALA A 65 -6.03 13.58 20.55
N ASN A 66 -6.75 13.86 21.64
CA ASN A 66 -7.09 15.22 22.03
C ASN A 66 -5.86 16.02 22.50
N GLU A 67 -4.94 15.42 23.26
CA GLU A 67 -3.69 16.06 23.69
C GLU A 67 -2.86 16.57 22.50
N ILE A 68 -2.75 15.76 21.43
CA ILE A 68 -1.98 16.10 20.23
C ILE A 68 -2.82 16.79 19.15
N ASN A 69 -4.07 17.17 19.45
CA ASN A 69 -5.00 17.85 18.54
C ASN A 69 -5.27 17.13 17.21
N VAL A 70 -5.45 15.80 17.26
CA VAL A 70 -5.83 14.99 16.09
C VAL A 70 -7.13 14.22 16.34
N PRO A 71 -7.93 13.90 15.31
CA PRO A 71 -9.06 12.99 15.46
C PRO A 71 -8.59 11.59 15.88
N TYR A 72 -9.26 10.96 16.85
CA TYR A 72 -8.89 9.61 17.31
C TYR A 72 -8.93 8.57 16.17
N GLN A 73 -9.80 8.75 15.17
CA GLN A 73 -9.84 7.88 13.99
C GLN A 73 -8.62 8.07 13.08
N SER A 74 -7.99 9.24 13.08
CA SER A 74 -6.73 9.45 12.36
C SER A 74 -5.59 8.78 13.11
N LEU A 75 -5.54 8.97 14.44
CA LEU A 75 -4.51 8.37 15.28
C LEU A 75 -4.52 6.84 15.25
N ILE A 76 -5.71 6.21 15.29
CA ILE A 76 -5.78 4.74 15.22
C ILE A 76 -5.25 4.20 13.89
N LYS A 77 -5.43 4.92 12.77
CA LYS A 77 -4.90 4.50 11.46
C LYS A 77 -3.39 4.53 11.45
N GLU A 78 -2.80 5.56 12.05
CA GLU A 78 -1.35 5.72 12.18
C GLU A 78 -0.75 4.60 13.03
N TYR A 79 -1.31 4.31 14.20
CA TYR A 79 -0.86 3.21 15.05
C TYR A 79 -1.00 1.83 14.39
N ILE A 80 -2.05 1.58 13.62
CA ILE A 80 -2.17 0.34 12.85
C ILE A 80 -1.07 0.25 11.78
N ALA A 81 -0.80 1.34 11.06
CA ALA A 81 0.24 1.38 10.04
C ALA A 81 1.63 1.16 10.65
N GLU A 82 1.96 1.84 11.74
CA GLU A 82 3.20 1.67 12.48
C GLU A 82 3.35 0.25 13.03
N GLY A 83 2.28 -0.32 13.59
CA GLY A 83 2.26 -1.69 14.09
C GLY A 83 2.62 -2.71 13.01
N ILE A 84 2.12 -2.53 11.78
CA ILE A 84 2.46 -3.39 10.64
C ILE A 84 3.93 -3.23 10.24
N VAL A 85 4.44 -2.00 10.21
CA VAL A 85 5.85 -1.74 9.86
C VAL A 85 6.77 -2.38 10.88
N ARG A 86 6.48 -2.20 12.18
CA ARG A 86 7.25 -2.79 13.27
C ARG A 86 7.25 -4.32 13.22
N ASP A 87 6.09 -4.95 13.01
CA ASP A 87 6.00 -6.41 12.91
C ASP A 87 6.76 -6.95 11.69
N ARG A 88 6.73 -6.25 10.55
CA ARG A 88 7.52 -6.61 9.37
C ARG A 88 9.02 -6.42 9.60
N SER A 89 9.46 -5.33 10.24
CA SER A 89 10.88 -5.15 10.55
C SER A 89 11.36 -6.25 11.49
N ASP A 90 10.58 -6.59 12.51
CA ASP A 90 10.93 -7.63 13.48
C ASP A 90 10.91 -9.05 12.88
N SER A 91 10.08 -9.27 11.85
CA SER A 91 10.01 -10.51 11.07
C SER A 91 11.23 -10.72 10.16
N VAL A 92 11.78 -9.65 9.59
CA VAL A 92 13.00 -9.70 8.75
C VAL A 92 14.25 -10.09 9.56
N TYR A 93 14.25 -9.88 10.88
CA TYR A 93 15.33 -10.32 11.79
C TYR A 93 15.03 -11.64 12.54
N LYS A 94 13.95 -12.34 12.16
CA LYS A 94 13.55 -13.62 12.74
C LYS A 94 13.72 -14.83 11.79
N ALA A 95 14.47 -14.66 10.71
CA ALA A 95 14.88 -15.76 9.81
C ALA A 95 16.30 -16.23 10.14
#